data_AF-V9E839-F1
#
_entry.id   AF-V9E839-F1
#
_cell.length_a   1.000
_cell.length_b   1.000
_cell.length_c   1.000
_cell.angle_alpha   90.00
_cell.angle_beta   90.00
_cell.angle_gamma   90.00
#
_symmetry.space_group_name_H-M   'P 1'
#
loop_
_entity.id
_entity.type
_entity.pdbx_description
1 polymer ?
#
loop_
_entity_poly.entity_id
_entity_poly.type
_entity_poly.pdbx_seq_one_letter_code
_entity_poly.pdbx_strand_id
1 'polypeptide(L)'
;MNYIYASIICYAVYFIHFLVFLFDALWERPTHSFVKLFGLHIRCDLHDFEGLPASHAWRWKTAGLWRARLLTKAQCCGVVASIVERSDRVELLLDDGTALVKAVLWGEGVHAQVALGDLVHVEGKLNVDKNWDAVEQSRELRILRISKVEDPNEELLHWAQVMELEKAYYSTTEESFDTSVGAGGDANAGKCWEGIATEAFFCLTIDPSSKQQFLGRRDRDIHDDILLETLESILHQQKTSSTKEVIAITFSDHIRGGECDVITKGEAQAINKNNRIRALQFVFRRLRRAGLLFLEDDQADRHILLSFEAVLKPALLQLLRDYPQGRSIPEIAGAILIQDQFKCIPLHWIETSLGHLVASQLVVQREESQLFFIK
;
A
#
# COMPACT_ATOMS: atom_id res chain seq x y z
N MET A 1 17.48 9.61 -37.45
CA MET A 1 16.11 9.61 -36.89
C MET A 1 15.59 8.23 -36.47
N ASN A 2 16.19 7.10 -36.87
CA ASN A 2 15.67 5.76 -36.50
C ASN A 2 16.27 5.13 -35.22
N TYR A 3 17.23 5.77 -34.54
CA TYR A 3 17.85 5.23 -33.31
C TYR A 3 17.19 5.73 -32.01
N ILE A 4 16.32 6.73 -32.07
CA ILE A 4 15.62 7.27 -30.89
C ILE A 4 14.35 6.45 -30.58
N TYR A 5 13.67 5.93 -31.61
CA TYR A 5 12.48 5.09 -31.43
C TYR A 5 12.78 3.70 -30.86
N ALA A 6 13.95 3.11 -31.16
CA ALA A 6 14.34 1.81 -30.60
C ALA A 6 14.67 1.90 -29.10
N SER A 7 15.25 3.02 -28.64
CA SER A 7 15.60 3.21 -27.23
C SER A 7 14.35 3.49 -26.37
N ILE A 8 13.35 4.20 -26.89
CA ILE A 8 12.11 4.46 -26.16
C ILE A 8 11.26 3.19 -26.02
N ILE A 9 11.25 2.31 -27.03
CA ILE A 9 10.53 1.03 -26.97
C ILE A 9 11.23 0.04 -26.02
N CYS A 10 12.57 0.01 -25.96
CA CYS A 10 13.29 -0.79 -24.97
C CYS A 10 13.07 -0.29 -23.53
N TYR A 11 13.01 1.03 -23.30
CA TYR A 11 12.69 1.57 -21.97
C TYR A 11 11.22 1.33 -21.59
N ALA A 12 10.27 1.38 -22.52
CA ALA A 12 8.86 1.09 -22.23
C ALA A 12 8.64 -0.40 -21.89
N VAL A 13 9.33 -1.33 -22.56
CA VAL A 13 9.21 -2.76 -22.29
C VAL A 13 9.89 -3.14 -20.96
N TYR A 14 11.03 -2.52 -20.61
CA TYR A 14 11.66 -2.72 -19.31
C TYR A 14 10.90 -2.03 -18.16
N PHE A 15 10.26 -0.87 -18.40
CA PHE A 15 9.46 -0.18 -17.39
C PHE A 15 8.14 -0.91 -17.11
N ILE A 16 7.52 -1.53 -18.12
CA ILE A 16 6.33 -2.39 -17.94
C ILE A 16 6.72 -3.70 -17.25
N HIS A 17 7.85 -4.33 -17.60
CA HIS A 17 8.30 -5.53 -16.89
C HIS A 17 8.76 -5.23 -15.45
N PHE A 18 9.35 -4.06 -15.18
CA PHE A 18 9.75 -3.65 -13.83
C PHE A 18 8.55 -3.20 -12.99
N LEU A 19 7.53 -2.57 -13.59
CA LEU A 19 6.24 -2.34 -12.91
C LEU A 19 5.51 -3.64 -12.60
N VAL A 20 5.54 -4.62 -13.51
CA VAL A 20 4.96 -5.96 -13.25
C VAL A 20 5.74 -6.68 -12.15
N PHE A 21 7.09 -6.64 -12.15
CA PHE A 21 7.90 -7.33 -11.14
C PHE A 21 7.92 -6.63 -9.77
N LEU A 22 7.81 -5.29 -9.73
CA LEU A 22 7.74 -4.53 -8.47
C LEU A 22 6.31 -4.52 -7.89
N PHE A 23 5.27 -4.61 -8.73
CA PHE A 23 3.92 -4.94 -8.26
C PHE A 23 3.81 -6.40 -7.78
N ASP A 24 4.54 -7.35 -8.38
CA ASP A 24 4.53 -8.76 -7.96
C ASP A 24 5.20 -9.00 -6.59
N ALA A 25 6.09 -8.11 -6.14
CA ALA A 25 6.88 -8.30 -4.92
C ALA A 25 6.36 -7.53 -3.68
N LEU A 26 5.49 -6.54 -3.86
CA LEU A 26 4.92 -5.73 -2.77
C LEU A 26 3.38 -5.80 -2.70
N TRP A 27 2.75 -6.56 -3.58
CA TRP A 27 1.32 -6.83 -3.59
C TRP A 27 1.15 -8.33 -3.82
N GLU A 28 0.68 -9.08 -2.83
CA GLU A 28 0.57 -10.54 -2.92
C GLU A 28 -0.22 -10.99 -4.17
N ARG A 29 0.52 -11.32 -5.23
CA ARG A 29 0.12 -11.95 -6.51
C ARG A 29 -0.99 -11.21 -7.29
N PRO A 30 -0.85 -10.99 -8.61
CA PRO A 30 -2.00 -10.73 -9.48
C PRO A 30 -2.85 -11.99 -9.45
N THR A 31 -3.83 -12.00 -8.56
CA THR A 31 -4.53 -13.21 -8.19
C THR A 31 -5.18 -13.79 -9.44
N HIS A 32 -4.93 -15.06 -9.67
CA HIS A 32 -5.74 -15.88 -10.57
C HIS A 32 -7.19 -16.04 -10.07
N SER A 33 -7.58 -15.29 -9.04
CA SER A 33 -8.87 -15.38 -8.37
C SER A 33 -9.88 -14.42 -9.00
N PHE A 34 -11.09 -14.90 -9.18
CA PHE A 34 -12.24 -14.08 -9.50
C PHE A 34 -12.76 -13.45 -8.21
N VAL A 35 -12.89 -12.13 -8.17
CA VAL A 35 -13.46 -11.45 -7.01
C VAL A 35 -14.96 -11.69 -6.99
N LYS A 36 -15.50 -12.20 -5.88
CA LYS A 36 -16.94 -12.40 -5.72
C LYS A 36 -17.61 -11.04 -5.56
N LEU A 37 -18.58 -10.75 -6.42
CA LEU A 37 -19.32 -9.49 -6.43
C LEU A 37 -20.82 -9.76 -6.55
N PHE A 38 -21.60 -8.81 -6.03
CA PHE A 38 -23.01 -8.66 -6.37
C PHE A 38 -23.17 -7.99 -7.74
N GLY A 39 -24.35 -8.16 -8.33
CA GLY A 39 -24.73 -7.50 -9.56
C GLY A 39 -24.76 -5.98 -9.40
N LEU A 40 -25.22 -5.49 -8.24
CA LEU A 40 -25.16 -4.07 -7.88
C LEU A 40 -23.74 -3.53 -7.94
N HIS A 41 -22.77 -4.26 -7.37
CA HIS A 41 -21.37 -3.88 -7.40
C HIS A 41 -20.85 -3.73 -8.84
N ILE A 42 -21.08 -4.74 -9.67
CA ILE A 42 -20.61 -4.74 -11.07
C ILE A 42 -21.23 -3.60 -11.86
N ARG A 43 -22.53 -3.33 -11.66
CA ARG A 43 -23.27 -2.35 -12.44
C ARG A 43 -23.01 -0.91 -11.99
N CYS A 44 -23.05 -0.65 -10.69
CA CYS A 44 -23.16 0.69 -10.14
C CYS A 44 -21.90 1.17 -9.43
N ASP A 45 -21.19 0.30 -8.71
CA ASP A 45 -20.21 0.73 -7.70
C ASP A 45 -18.75 0.70 -8.19
N LEU A 46 -18.49 0.05 -9.33
CA LEU A 46 -17.17 0.11 -9.95
C LEU A 46 -16.94 1.47 -10.61
N HIS A 47 -15.69 1.92 -10.60
CA HIS A 47 -15.26 3.18 -11.21
C HIS A 47 -14.05 2.97 -12.11
N ASP A 48 -13.72 3.96 -12.96
CA ASP A 48 -12.44 3.98 -13.65
C ASP A 48 -11.29 4.15 -12.64
N PHE A 49 -10.23 3.37 -12.82
CA PHE A 49 -9.00 3.42 -12.03
C PHE A 49 -8.10 4.55 -12.53
N GLU A 50 -7.87 5.58 -11.70
CA GLU A 50 -6.90 6.66 -11.97
C GLU A 50 -7.07 7.33 -13.35
N GLY A 51 -8.30 7.44 -13.84
CA GLY A 51 -8.60 8.01 -15.16
C GLY A 51 -8.25 7.13 -16.35
N LEU A 52 -7.91 5.85 -16.14
CA LEU A 52 -7.79 4.85 -17.20
C LEU A 52 -9.19 4.44 -17.68
N PRO A 53 -9.62 4.84 -18.89
CA PRO A 53 -10.97 4.57 -19.35
C PRO A 53 -11.21 3.06 -19.52
N ALA A 54 -12.42 2.63 -19.19
CA ALA A 54 -12.85 1.24 -19.26
C ALA A 54 -12.11 0.27 -18.32
N SER A 55 -11.42 0.81 -17.32
CA SER A 55 -10.90 0.02 -16.21
C SER A 55 -11.95 -0.11 -15.10
N HIS A 56 -11.71 -1.01 -14.15
CA HIS A 56 -12.68 -1.30 -13.10
C HIS A 56 -11.97 -1.25 -11.76
N ALA A 57 -12.40 -0.34 -10.90
CA ALA A 57 -11.81 -0.12 -9.61
C ALA A 57 -12.88 -0.21 -8.53
N TRP A 58 -12.58 -1.00 -7.49
CA TRP A 58 -13.26 -0.82 -6.22
C TRP A 58 -12.67 0.38 -5.51
N ARG A 59 -13.51 1.30 -5.03
CA ARG A 59 -13.07 2.51 -4.32
C ARG A 59 -13.55 2.46 -2.88
N TRP A 60 -12.69 2.86 -1.97
CA TRP A 60 -13.03 2.99 -0.56
C TRP A 60 -12.26 4.14 0.07
N LYS A 61 -12.69 4.56 1.26
CA LYS A 61 -12.03 5.61 2.03
C LYS A 61 -11.49 5.03 3.32
N THR A 62 -10.23 5.31 3.64
CA THR A 62 -9.62 4.89 4.92
C THR A 62 -8.78 6.03 5.46
N ALA A 63 -9.00 6.41 6.72
CA ALA A 63 -8.29 7.51 7.38
C ALA A 63 -8.31 8.82 6.56
N GLY A 64 -9.48 9.18 6.01
CA GLY A 64 -9.65 10.39 5.20
C GLY A 64 -9.15 10.30 3.75
N LEU A 65 -8.42 9.25 3.37
CA LEU A 65 -7.86 9.07 2.02
C LEU A 65 -8.73 8.15 1.16
N TRP A 66 -9.00 8.58 -0.07
CA TRP A 66 -9.57 7.72 -1.10
C TRP A 66 -8.51 6.75 -1.63
N ARG A 67 -8.91 5.49 -1.72
CA ARG A 67 -8.11 4.39 -2.25
C ARG A 67 -8.90 3.68 -3.34
N ALA A 68 -8.17 3.02 -4.23
CA ALA A 68 -8.75 2.14 -5.22
C ALA A 68 -7.95 0.87 -5.41
N ARG A 69 -8.68 -0.18 -5.78
CA ARG A 69 -8.13 -1.48 -6.15
C ARG A 69 -8.65 -1.82 -7.52
N LEU A 70 -7.72 -1.97 -8.46
CA LEU A 70 -8.02 -2.45 -9.80
C LEU A 70 -8.55 -3.89 -9.72
N LEU A 71 -9.70 -4.11 -10.35
CA LEU A 71 -10.35 -5.39 -10.55
C LEU A 71 -10.34 -5.72 -12.04
N THR A 72 -9.97 -6.95 -12.38
CA THR A 72 -9.94 -7.40 -13.78
C THR A 72 -10.87 -8.57 -14.03
N LYS A 73 -11.19 -9.33 -12.98
CA LYS A 73 -11.97 -10.56 -13.03
C LYS A 73 -12.95 -10.62 -11.87
N ALA A 74 -14.17 -11.05 -12.15
CA ALA A 74 -15.21 -11.18 -11.15
C ALA A 74 -15.94 -12.52 -11.27
N GLN A 75 -16.51 -12.95 -10.16
CA GLN A 75 -17.44 -14.06 -10.05
C GLN A 75 -18.78 -13.52 -9.56
N CYS A 76 -19.84 -13.92 -10.26
CA CYS A 76 -21.22 -13.63 -9.89
C CYS A 76 -22.00 -14.95 -9.81
N CYS A 77 -22.98 -15.01 -8.90
CA CYS A 77 -23.96 -16.09 -8.80
C CYS A 77 -25.34 -15.47 -8.99
N GLY A 78 -26.14 -15.99 -9.90
CA GLY A 78 -27.48 -15.44 -10.16
C GLY A 78 -28.29 -16.29 -11.12
N VAL A 79 -29.58 -15.99 -11.19
CA VAL A 79 -30.55 -16.67 -12.04
C VAL A 79 -30.49 -16.10 -13.46
N VAL A 80 -30.52 -16.98 -14.46
CA VAL A 80 -30.56 -16.56 -15.88
C VAL A 80 -31.95 -15.99 -16.20
N ALA A 81 -32.03 -14.68 -16.34
CA ALA A 81 -33.25 -13.92 -16.63
C ALA A 81 -33.50 -13.72 -18.14
N SER A 82 -32.44 -13.74 -18.96
CA SER A 82 -32.54 -13.59 -20.42
C SER A 82 -31.40 -14.30 -21.14
N ILE A 83 -31.67 -14.82 -22.33
CA ILE A 83 -30.69 -15.44 -23.24
C ILE A 83 -30.93 -14.88 -24.64
N VAL A 84 -29.90 -14.30 -25.24
CA VAL A 84 -29.92 -13.82 -26.63
C VAL A 84 -28.73 -14.44 -27.36
N GLU A 85 -29.02 -15.37 -28.27
CA GLU A 85 -28.00 -15.98 -29.13
C GLU A 85 -27.78 -15.14 -30.39
N ARG A 86 -26.52 -14.92 -30.74
CA ARG A 86 -26.07 -14.27 -31.96
C ARG A 86 -25.03 -15.16 -32.64
N SER A 87 -24.68 -14.84 -33.88
CA SER A 87 -23.71 -15.64 -34.66
C SER A 87 -22.32 -15.70 -34.04
N ASP A 88 -21.93 -14.68 -33.29
CA ASP A 88 -20.58 -14.45 -32.74
C ASP A 88 -20.52 -14.49 -31.21
N ARG A 89 -21.67 -14.60 -30.53
CA ARG A 89 -21.76 -14.56 -29.06
C ARG A 89 -23.13 -14.99 -28.53
N VAL A 90 -23.16 -15.29 -27.24
CA VAL A 90 -24.37 -15.45 -26.44
C VAL A 90 -24.38 -14.39 -25.35
N GLU A 91 -25.43 -13.60 -25.29
CA GLU A 91 -25.66 -12.57 -24.26
C GLU A 91 -26.65 -13.12 -23.22
N LEU A 92 -26.24 -13.12 -21.96
CA LEU A 92 -27.05 -13.53 -20.81
C LEU A 92 -27.33 -12.32 -19.92
N LEU A 93 -28.52 -12.25 -19.34
CA LEU A 93 -28.80 -11.38 -18.19
C LEU A 93 -28.92 -12.25 -16.94
N LEU A 94 -28.11 -11.94 -15.94
CA LEU A 94 -28.10 -12.62 -14.65
C LEU A 94 -28.74 -11.72 -13.60
N ASP A 95 -29.63 -12.27 -12.80
CA ASP A 95 -30.26 -11.61 -11.66
C ASP A 95 -29.85 -12.30 -10.36
N ASP A 96 -29.16 -11.58 -9.49
CA ASP A 96 -28.80 -12.05 -8.14
C ASP A 96 -29.64 -11.37 -7.06
N GLY A 97 -30.76 -10.74 -7.43
CA GLY A 97 -31.63 -9.98 -6.54
C GLY A 97 -31.12 -8.57 -6.20
N THR A 98 -29.89 -8.21 -6.58
CA THR A 98 -29.31 -6.88 -6.32
C THR A 98 -29.31 -6.00 -7.58
N ALA A 99 -28.97 -6.55 -8.75
CA ALA A 99 -29.14 -5.91 -10.04
C ALA A 99 -28.97 -6.91 -11.20
N LEU A 100 -29.54 -6.58 -12.36
CA LEU A 100 -29.29 -7.31 -13.60
C LEU A 100 -27.87 -7.02 -14.14
N VAL A 101 -27.10 -8.09 -14.37
CA VAL A 101 -25.75 -8.05 -14.96
C VAL A 101 -25.74 -8.68 -16.33
N LYS A 102 -25.15 -7.99 -17.31
CA LYS A 102 -24.89 -8.55 -18.64
C LYS A 102 -23.65 -9.45 -18.59
N ALA A 103 -23.80 -10.71 -18.97
CA ALA A 103 -22.69 -11.65 -19.13
C ALA A 103 -22.62 -12.15 -20.57
N VAL A 104 -21.44 -12.13 -21.19
CA VAL A 104 -21.29 -12.40 -22.62
C VAL A 104 -20.28 -13.52 -22.86
N LEU A 105 -20.72 -14.60 -23.50
CA LEU A 105 -19.87 -15.67 -24.00
C LEU A 105 -19.56 -15.39 -25.48
N TRP A 106 -18.28 -15.18 -25.81
CA TRP A 106 -17.85 -14.88 -27.17
C TRP A 106 -17.36 -16.13 -27.90
N GLY A 107 -17.77 -16.31 -29.16
CA GLY A 107 -17.31 -17.38 -30.03
C GLY A 107 -18.21 -17.55 -31.26
N GLU A 108 -17.66 -18.03 -32.36
CA GLU A 108 -18.48 -18.40 -33.52
C GLU A 108 -19.21 -19.71 -33.25
N GLY A 109 -20.53 -19.72 -33.45
CA GLY A 109 -21.35 -20.92 -33.25
C GLY A 109 -21.42 -21.41 -31.80
N VAL A 110 -21.12 -20.56 -30.81
CA VAL A 110 -21.44 -20.88 -29.41
C VAL A 110 -22.93 -20.75 -29.15
N HIS A 111 -23.44 -21.66 -28.34
CA HIS A 111 -24.82 -21.69 -27.86
C HIS A 111 -24.85 -21.63 -26.34
N ALA A 112 -25.98 -21.20 -25.77
CA ALA A 112 -26.17 -21.17 -24.34
C ALA A 112 -26.12 -22.60 -23.77
N GLN A 113 -25.27 -22.82 -22.77
CA GLN A 113 -25.17 -24.11 -22.05
C GLN A 113 -26.13 -24.19 -20.85
N VAL A 114 -26.98 -23.17 -20.67
CA VAL A 114 -27.87 -22.95 -19.53
C VAL A 114 -29.23 -22.50 -20.03
N ALA A 115 -30.28 -22.73 -19.25
CA ALA A 115 -31.65 -22.35 -19.58
C ALA A 115 -32.13 -21.14 -18.76
N LEU A 116 -33.21 -20.51 -19.22
CA LEU A 116 -33.91 -19.47 -18.45
C LEU A 116 -34.37 -20.05 -17.10
N GLY A 117 -34.13 -19.30 -16.03
CA GLY A 117 -34.45 -19.71 -14.65
C GLY A 117 -33.39 -20.59 -13.99
N ASP A 118 -32.34 -21.02 -14.69
CA ASP A 118 -31.23 -21.73 -14.04
C ASP A 118 -30.44 -20.78 -13.13
N LEU A 119 -30.11 -21.24 -11.92
CA LEU A 119 -29.11 -20.61 -11.08
C LEU A 119 -27.71 -20.98 -11.59
N VAL A 120 -26.85 -19.99 -11.83
CA VAL A 120 -25.53 -20.20 -12.42
C VAL A 120 -24.45 -19.45 -11.68
N HIS A 121 -23.25 -20.05 -11.63
CA HIS A 121 -22.01 -19.35 -11.35
C HIS A 121 -21.37 -18.91 -12.64
N VAL A 122 -21.02 -17.63 -12.72
CA VAL A 122 -20.29 -17.06 -13.85
C VAL A 122 -19.01 -16.42 -13.36
N GLU A 123 -17.90 -16.90 -13.91
CA GLU A 123 -16.57 -16.33 -13.75
C GLU A 123 -16.16 -15.67 -15.06
N GLY A 124 -15.76 -14.41 -15.01
CA GLY A 124 -15.42 -13.68 -16.21
C GLY A 124 -14.49 -12.50 -16.00
N LYS A 125 -14.09 -11.89 -17.11
CA LYS A 125 -13.36 -10.62 -17.13
C LYS A 125 -14.36 -9.47 -17.11
N LEU A 126 -14.11 -8.48 -16.27
CA LEU A 126 -14.87 -7.24 -16.29
C LEU A 126 -14.54 -6.48 -17.57
N ASN A 127 -15.56 -5.99 -18.26
CA ASN A 127 -15.44 -5.24 -19.48
C ASN A 127 -16.49 -4.13 -19.51
N VAL A 128 -16.23 -3.06 -20.26
CA VAL A 128 -17.24 -2.03 -20.54
C VAL A 128 -17.82 -2.33 -21.91
N ASP A 129 -19.15 -2.45 -21.98
CA ASP A 129 -19.86 -2.59 -23.24
C ASP A 129 -19.60 -1.32 -24.07
N LYS A 130 -18.90 -1.48 -25.19
CA LYS A 130 -18.52 -0.39 -26.08
C LYS A 130 -19.60 -0.07 -27.11
N ASN A 131 -20.83 -0.53 -26.92
CA ASN A 131 -21.93 -0.16 -27.81
C ASN A 131 -22.06 1.37 -27.82
N TRP A 132 -21.62 1.98 -28.92
CA TRP A 132 -21.46 3.43 -29.05
C TRP A 132 -22.78 4.21 -28.91
N ASP A 133 -23.91 3.49 -29.04
CA ASP A 133 -25.28 4.04 -29.02
C ASP A 133 -25.95 3.99 -27.64
N ALA A 134 -25.31 3.41 -26.61
CA ALA A 134 -25.87 3.40 -25.26
C ALA A 134 -25.55 4.71 -24.54
N VAL A 135 -26.59 5.39 -24.05
CA VAL A 135 -26.51 6.65 -23.28
C VAL A 135 -25.72 6.47 -21.96
N GLU A 136 -25.62 5.24 -21.46
CA GLU A 136 -24.86 4.89 -20.27
C GLU A 136 -23.86 3.77 -20.58
N GLN A 137 -22.62 3.93 -20.10
CA GLN A 137 -21.63 2.87 -20.13
C GLN A 137 -22.12 1.71 -19.25
N SER A 138 -22.47 0.59 -19.86
CA SER A 138 -22.87 -0.61 -19.14
C SER A 138 -21.69 -1.54 -18.97
N ARG A 139 -21.48 -2.05 -17.76
CA ARG A 139 -20.44 -3.05 -17.48
C ARG A 139 -20.98 -4.44 -17.77
N GLU A 140 -20.14 -5.25 -18.40
CA GLU A 140 -20.42 -6.64 -18.72
C GLU A 140 -19.36 -7.57 -18.15
N LEU A 141 -19.76 -8.81 -17.90
CA LEU A 141 -18.88 -9.89 -17.52
C LEU A 141 -18.61 -10.78 -18.73
N ARG A 142 -17.41 -10.69 -19.31
CA ARG A 142 -16.99 -11.59 -20.39
C ARG A 142 -16.71 -12.98 -19.82
N ILE A 143 -17.59 -13.92 -20.13
CA ILE A 143 -17.62 -15.26 -19.55
C ILE A 143 -16.34 -16.01 -19.92
N LEU A 144 -15.64 -16.50 -18.90
CA LEU A 144 -14.56 -17.48 -19.01
C LEU A 144 -15.02 -18.87 -18.59
N ARG A 145 -15.86 -18.94 -17.56
CA ARG A 145 -16.51 -20.17 -17.10
C ARG A 145 -17.93 -19.88 -16.65
N ILE A 146 -18.85 -20.75 -17.03
CA ILE A 146 -20.22 -20.78 -16.54
C ILE A 146 -20.54 -22.21 -16.08
N SER A 147 -21.22 -22.34 -14.96
CA SER A 147 -21.67 -23.62 -14.44
C SER A 147 -23.03 -23.48 -13.78
N LYS A 148 -23.96 -24.38 -14.11
CA LYS A 148 -25.22 -24.50 -13.41
C LYS A 148 -24.99 -24.93 -11.96
N VAL A 149 -25.76 -24.34 -11.06
CA VAL A 149 -25.72 -24.59 -9.63
C VAL A 149 -26.90 -25.49 -9.27
N GLU A 150 -26.61 -26.62 -8.63
CA GLU A 150 -27.62 -27.60 -8.23
C GLU A 150 -28.04 -27.43 -6.76
N ASP A 151 -27.16 -26.91 -5.90
CA ASP A 151 -27.47 -26.66 -4.49
C ASP A 151 -28.12 -25.27 -4.32
N PRO A 152 -29.38 -25.20 -3.84
CA PRO A 152 -30.07 -23.93 -3.65
C PRO A 152 -29.42 -23.02 -2.57
N ASN A 153 -28.57 -23.56 -1.70
CA ASN A 153 -27.90 -22.77 -0.65
C ASN A 153 -26.69 -22.00 -1.17
N GLU A 154 -26.17 -22.34 -2.35
CA GLU A 154 -24.97 -21.70 -2.91
C GLU A 154 -25.17 -20.23 -3.24
N GLU A 155 -26.39 -19.81 -3.56
CA GLU A 155 -26.72 -18.39 -3.73
C GLU A 155 -26.50 -17.62 -2.42
N LEU A 156 -27.06 -18.12 -1.31
CA LEU A 156 -26.91 -17.52 0.01
C LEU A 156 -25.46 -17.58 0.51
N LEU A 157 -24.74 -18.66 0.20
CA LEU A 157 -23.31 -18.77 0.52
C LEU A 157 -22.49 -17.72 -0.25
N HIS A 158 -22.76 -17.54 -1.55
CA HIS A 158 -22.13 -16.50 -2.35
C HIS A 158 -22.40 -15.12 -1.75
N TRP A 159 -23.65 -14.83 -1.38
CA TRP A 159 -24.01 -13.56 -0.73
C TRP A 159 -23.24 -13.34 0.57
N ALA A 160 -23.19 -14.33 1.47
CA ALA A 160 -22.46 -14.25 2.73
C ALA A 160 -20.97 -13.95 2.48
N GLN A 161 -20.36 -14.61 1.50
CA GLN A 161 -18.96 -14.39 1.14
C GLN A 161 -18.70 -13.02 0.54
N VAL A 162 -19.62 -12.50 -0.30
CA VAL A 162 -19.52 -11.13 -0.82
C VAL A 162 -19.60 -10.14 0.34
N MET A 163 -20.52 -10.31 1.28
CA MET A 163 -20.65 -9.44 2.45
C MET A 163 -19.43 -9.52 3.40
N GLU A 164 -18.82 -10.69 3.57
CA GLU A 164 -17.58 -10.84 4.35
C GLU A 164 -16.39 -10.15 3.67
N LEU A 165 -16.22 -10.37 2.36
CA LEU A 165 -15.23 -9.65 1.57
C LEU A 165 -15.48 -8.15 1.63
N GLU A 166 -16.75 -7.76 1.62
CA GLU A 166 -17.12 -6.37 1.72
C GLU A 166 -16.63 -5.77 3.03
N LYS A 167 -16.96 -6.41 4.15
CA LYS A 167 -16.50 -5.97 5.47
C LYS A 167 -14.98 -5.92 5.58
N ALA A 168 -14.31 -6.96 5.12
CA ALA A 168 -12.86 -7.12 5.30
C ALA A 168 -12.01 -6.23 4.38
N TYR A 169 -12.48 -5.95 3.15
CA TYR A 169 -11.65 -5.31 2.11
C TYR A 169 -12.30 -4.11 1.42
N TYR A 170 -13.61 -3.96 1.51
CA TYR A 170 -14.37 -3.00 0.70
C TYR A 170 -15.14 -1.97 1.53
N SER A 171 -15.33 -2.22 2.83
CA SER A 171 -16.08 -1.37 3.72
C SER A 171 -15.15 -0.47 4.55
N THR A 172 -15.56 0.78 4.61
CA THR A 172 -15.10 1.82 5.53
C THR A 172 -15.43 1.40 6.96
N THR A 173 -14.47 0.89 7.73
CA THR A 173 -14.56 1.10 9.17
C THR A 173 -13.30 1.82 9.59
N GLU A 174 -13.49 3.09 10.01
CA GLU A 174 -12.52 3.89 10.77
C GLU A 174 -12.31 3.31 12.18
N GLU A 175 -12.28 1.98 12.29
CA GLU A 175 -11.86 1.37 13.54
C GLU A 175 -10.35 1.48 13.58
N SER A 176 -9.90 2.40 14.43
CA SER A 176 -8.59 2.40 15.04
C SER A 176 -8.08 0.96 15.15
N PHE A 177 -6.95 0.69 14.49
CA PHE A 177 -6.24 -0.58 14.57
C PHE A 177 -5.80 -0.85 16.02
N ASP A 178 -6.72 -1.32 16.86
CA ASP A 178 -6.39 -2.08 18.06
C ASP A 178 -6.29 -3.55 17.64
N THR A 179 -5.17 -3.90 17.02
CA THR A 179 -4.81 -5.30 16.77
C THR A 179 -4.49 -6.02 18.07
N SER A 180 -5.52 -6.59 18.69
CA SER A 180 -5.41 -7.87 19.41
C SER A 180 -6.42 -8.80 18.74
N VAL A 181 -6.04 -9.94 18.17
CA VAL A 181 -5.82 -11.19 18.89
C VAL A 181 -4.91 -12.15 18.07
N GLY A 182 -3.87 -12.65 18.74
CA GLY A 182 -3.41 -14.04 18.77
C GLY A 182 -3.22 -14.87 17.49
N ALA A 183 -1.97 -14.95 17.01
CA ALA A 183 -1.27 -16.20 16.67
C ALA A 183 0.21 -15.92 16.34
N GLY A 184 1.13 -16.61 17.03
CA GLY A 184 2.58 -16.65 16.70
C GLY A 184 3.44 -15.63 17.45
N GLY A 185 4.21 -16.09 18.44
CA GLY A 185 5.06 -15.27 19.32
C GLY A 185 6.14 -14.42 18.63
N ASP A 186 6.48 -14.70 17.37
CA ASP A 186 7.47 -13.93 16.60
C ASP A 186 6.89 -12.73 15.86
N ALA A 187 5.60 -12.75 15.48
CA ALA A 187 4.98 -11.64 14.74
C ALA A 187 4.72 -10.39 15.60
N ASN A 188 4.59 -10.58 16.91
CA ASN A 188 4.35 -9.47 17.85
C ASN A 188 5.60 -8.64 18.15
N ALA A 189 6.79 -9.24 18.08
CA ALA A 189 8.05 -8.52 18.33
C ALA A 189 8.40 -7.54 17.21
N GLY A 190 8.17 -7.94 15.94
CA GLY A 190 8.34 -7.07 14.77
C GLY A 190 7.41 -5.87 14.80
N LYS A 191 6.12 -6.09 15.11
CA LYS A 191 5.12 -5.02 15.25
C LYS A 191 5.47 -4.00 16.34
N CYS A 192 6.09 -4.45 17.43
CA CYS A 192 6.47 -3.56 18.54
C CYS A 192 7.58 -2.57 18.12
N TRP A 193 8.61 -3.03 17.40
CA TRP A 193 9.65 -2.13 16.86
C TRP A 193 9.09 -1.19 15.78
N GLU A 194 8.27 -1.70 14.87
CA GLU A 194 7.64 -0.90 13.81
C GLU A 194 6.79 0.23 14.38
N GLY A 195 6.03 -0.03 15.46
CA GLY A 195 5.27 0.99 16.18
C GLY A 195 6.17 2.11 16.73
N ILE A 196 7.26 1.73 17.44
CA ILE A 196 8.24 2.70 17.98
C ILE A 196 8.90 3.51 16.85
N ALA A 197 9.31 2.86 15.76
CA ALA A 197 9.92 3.54 14.63
C ALA A 197 8.94 4.52 13.96
N THR A 198 7.67 4.13 13.82
CA THR A 198 6.62 4.98 13.26
C THR A 198 6.38 6.20 14.14
N GLU A 199 6.29 6.01 15.45
CA GLU A 199 6.14 7.11 16.40
C GLU A 199 7.34 8.06 16.36
N ALA A 200 8.56 7.51 16.34
CA ALA A 200 9.78 8.31 16.22
C ALA A 200 9.80 9.14 14.92
N PHE A 201 9.32 8.56 13.81
CA PHE A 201 9.26 9.23 12.51
C PHE A 201 8.26 10.40 12.48
N PHE A 202 7.05 10.20 12.99
CA PHE A 202 5.96 11.19 12.92
C PHE A 202 5.95 12.19 14.09
N CYS A 203 6.23 11.74 15.30
CA CYS A 203 6.06 12.52 16.53
C CYS A 203 7.38 12.97 17.16
N LEU A 204 8.52 12.46 16.68
CA LEU A 204 9.83 12.64 17.30
C LEU A 204 9.84 12.22 18.79
N THR A 205 8.98 11.28 19.18
CA THR A 205 8.85 10.73 20.54
C THR A 205 8.99 9.22 20.52
N ILE A 206 9.23 8.66 21.71
CA ILE A 206 9.05 7.24 21.99
C ILE A 206 8.14 7.16 23.21
N ASP A 207 7.01 6.49 23.09
CA ASP A 207 6.10 6.27 24.18
C ASP A 207 6.74 5.38 25.27
N PRO A 208 6.70 5.80 26.56
CA PRO A 208 7.31 5.04 27.64
C PRO A 208 6.75 3.62 27.79
N SER A 209 5.46 3.41 27.51
CA SER A 209 4.84 2.09 27.64
C SER A 209 5.29 1.14 26.53
N SER A 210 5.37 1.66 25.30
CA SER A 210 5.91 0.94 24.13
C SER A 210 7.38 0.57 24.33
N LYS A 211 8.18 1.49 24.91
CA LYS A 211 9.57 1.24 25.29
C LYS A 211 9.69 0.10 26.31
N GLN A 212 8.90 0.14 27.38
CA GLN A 212 8.91 -0.90 28.41
C GLN A 212 8.48 -2.26 27.86
N GLN A 213 7.46 -2.29 27.02
CA GLN A 213 7.00 -3.51 26.36
C GLN A 213 8.07 -4.09 25.44
N PHE A 214 8.73 -3.25 24.64
CA PHE A 214 9.82 -3.66 23.76
C PHE A 214 10.99 -4.24 24.54
N LEU A 215 11.41 -3.61 25.65
CA LEU A 215 12.52 -4.09 26.48
C LEU A 215 12.17 -5.31 27.36
N GLY A 216 10.88 -5.55 27.60
CA GLY A 216 10.37 -6.68 28.39
C GLY A 216 10.13 -7.96 27.58
N ARG A 217 10.39 -7.94 26.27
CA ARG A 217 10.15 -9.09 25.39
C ARG A 217 11.16 -10.23 25.62
N ARG A 218 10.73 -11.46 25.30
CA ARG A 218 11.55 -12.67 25.51
C ARG A 218 12.73 -12.77 24.54
N ASP A 219 12.61 -12.18 23.36
CA ASP A 219 13.56 -12.17 22.24
C ASP A 219 14.46 -10.92 22.22
N ARG A 220 14.70 -10.30 23.39
CA ARG A 220 15.52 -9.09 23.50
C ARG A 220 16.95 -9.32 22.98
N ASP A 221 17.37 -8.47 22.06
CA ASP A 221 18.74 -8.38 21.60
C ASP A 221 19.59 -7.62 22.64
N ILE A 222 20.85 -8.02 22.78
CA ILE A 222 21.83 -7.40 23.69
C ILE A 222 22.06 -5.91 23.40
N HIS A 223 21.68 -5.42 22.22
CA HIS A 223 21.86 -4.04 21.78
C HIS A 223 20.58 -3.19 21.81
N ASP A 224 19.43 -3.74 22.24
CA ASP A 224 18.15 -3.03 22.20
C ASP A 224 18.08 -1.83 23.16
N ASP A 225 18.74 -1.87 24.32
CA ASP A 225 18.79 -0.69 25.21
C ASP A 225 19.55 0.44 24.53
N ILE A 226 20.72 0.12 23.97
CA ILE A 226 21.60 1.08 23.28
C ILE A 226 20.87 1.65 22.06
N LEU A 227 20.07 0.84 21.35
CA LEU A 227 19.23 1.28 20.25
C LEU A 227 18.25 2.37 20.69
N LEU A 228 17.48 2.13 21.76
CA LEU A 228 16.49 3.07 22.24
C LEU A 228 17.12 4.32 22.85
N GLU A 229 18.18 4.17 23.64
CA GLU A 229 18.92 5.31 24.20
C GLU A 229 19.52 6.20 23.09
N THR A 230 20.11 5.60 22.06
CA THR A 230 20.66 6.34 20.93
C THR A 230 19.55 7.04 20.15
N LEU A 231 18.42 6.35 19.89
CA LEU A 231 17.28 6.95 19.21
C LEU A 231 16.68 8.11 20.03
N GLU A 232 16.47 7.96 21.33
CA GLU A 232 16.01 9.04 22.22
C GLU A 232 16.95 10.24 22.20
N SER A 233 18.26 10.00 22.23
CA SER A 233 19.28 11.06 22.14
C SER A 233 19.16 11.84 20.83
N ILE A 234 19.04 11.12 19.70
CA ILE A 234 18.86 11.72 18.36
C ILE A 234 17.56 12.52 18.27
N LEU A 235 16.44 11.95 18.77
CA LEU A 235 15.13 12.62 18.77
C LEU A 235 15.14 13.87 19.64
N HIS A 236 15.80 13.83 20.80
CA HIS A 236 15.94 14.98 21.68
C HIS A 236 16.77 16.09 21.03
N GLN A 237 17.88 15.73 20.37
CA GLN A 237 18.66 16.69 19.59
C GLN A 237 17.76 17.37 18.53
N GLN A 238 17.02 16.61 17.71
CA GLN A 238 16.15 17.17 16.66
C GLN A 238 15.03 18.08 17.21
N LYS A 239 14.54 17.82 18.41
CA LYS A 239 13.55 18.68 19.07
C LYS A 239 14.13 19.98 19.62
N THR A 240 15.36 19.92 20.12
CA THR A 240 16.04 21.06 20.73
C THR A 240 16.67 22.00 19.70
N SER A 241 16.97 21.52 18.50
CA SER A 241 17.33 22.40 17.38
C SER A 241 16.13 23.29 17.04
N SER A 242 16.25 24.58 17.33
CA SER A 242 15.21 25.59 17.04
C SER A 242 15.01 25.86 15.54
N THR A 243 15.85 25.26 14.68
CA THR A 243 15.75 25.34 13.22
C THR A 243 14.89 24.20 12.68
N LYS A 244 14.06 24.49 11.67
CA LYS A 244 13.32 23.46 10.89
C LYS A 244 14.25 22.58 10.04
N GLU A 245 15.57 22.73 10.20
CA GLU A 245 16.58 22.05 9.41
C GLU A 245 16.92 20.69 10.05
N VAL A 246 17.35 19.76 9.19
CA VAL A 246 17.66 18.40 9.59
C VAL A 246 18.97 18.38 10.35
N ILE A 247 19.00 17.76 11.54
CA ILE A 247 20.25 17.61 12.28
C ILE A 247 21.13 16.56 11.59
N ALA A 248 22.38 16.94 11.36
CA ALA A 248 23.47 16.06 11.00
C ALA A 248 24.07 15.43 12.28
N ILE A 249 24.11 14.11 12.31
CA ILE A 249 24.61 13.28 13.42
C ILE A 249 25.85 12.55 12.93
N THR A 250 26.94 12.57 13.68
CA THR A 250 28.10 11.72 13.37
C THR A 250 28.17 10.54 14.34
N PHE A 251 28.67 9.40 13.87
CA PHE A 251 28.90 8.24 14.74
C PHE A 251 29.88 8.60 15.88
N SER A 252 30.81 9.51 15.59
CA SER A 252 31.82 10.02 16.52
C SER A 252 31.21 10.72 17.74
N ASP A 253 30.10 11.43 17.58
CA ASP A 253 29.42 12.14 18.68
C ASP A 253 28.89 11.16 19.74
N HIS A 254 28.36 10.01 19.30
CA HIS A 254 27.81 8.99 20.19
C HIS A 254 28.86 8.02 20.77
N ILE A 255 30.05 7.95 20.17
CA ILE A 255 31.22 7.31 20.79
C ILE A 255 31.65 8.14 22.02
N ARG A 256 31.73 9.47 21.89
CA ARG A 256 32.25 10.37 22.94
C ARG A 256 31.29 10.57 24.11
N GLY A 257 29.98 10.55 23.88
CA GLY A 257 28.97 10.70 24.94
C GLY A 257 29.04 9.64 26.06
N GLY A 258 29.71 8.49 25.82
CA GLY A 258 29.97 7.46 26.83
C GLY A 258 31.29 7.62 27.60
N GLU A 259 32.14 8.57 27.22
CA GLU A 259 33.45 8.78 27.86
C GLU A 259 33.36 9.67 29.13
N CYS A 260 32.22 10.32 29.40
CA CYS A 260 32.05 11.22 30.56
C CYS A 260 31.88 10.55 31.94
N ASP A 261 31.64 9.23 32.03
CA ASP A 261 31.30 8.60 33.32
C ASP A 261 32.34 7.66 33.92
N VAL A 262 33.49 7.38 33.28
CA VAL A 262 34.44 6.40 33.85
C VAL A 262 35.91 6.76 33.62
N ILE A 263 36.45 7.60 34.51
CA ILE A 263 37.89 7.79 34.70
C ILE A 263 38.39 6.60 35.54
N THR A 264 38.84 5.51 34.91
CA THR A 264 39.95 4.60 35.31
C THR A 264 39.83 3.22 34.65
N LYS A 265 40.90 2.77 33.95
CA LYS A 265 41.32 1.39 33.56
C LYS A 265 41.47 1.15 32.05
N GLY A 266 42.72 1.21 31.56
CA GLY A 266 43.11 1.27 30.15
C GLY A 266 43.00 -0.01 29.29
N GLU A 267 42.92 -1.22 29.85
CA GLU A 267 42.76 -2.45 29.03
C GLU A 267 41.30 -2.91 28.92
N ALA A 268 40.54 -2.80 30.01
CA ALA A 268 39.08 -3.01 29.99
C ALA A 268 38.36 -1.92 29.15
N GLN A 269 38.93 -0.71 29.06
CA GLN A 269 38.43 0.39 28.22
C GLN A 269 38.47 0.07 26.73
N ALA A 270 39.52 -0.59 26.23
CA ALA A 270 39.63 -0.89 24.79
C ALA A 270 38.61 -1.94 24.33
N ILE A 271 38.40 -2.98 25.16
CA ILE A 271 37.40 -4.03 24.89
C ILE A 271 35.97 -3.43 24.97
N ASN A 272 35.72 -2.57 25.96
CA ASN A 272 34.43 -1.87 26.11
C ASN A 272 34.16 -0.91 24.93
N LYS A 273 35.19 -0.17 24.47
CA LYS A 273 35.10 0.72 23.31
C LYS A 273 34.80 -0.05 22.03
N ASN A 274 35.46 -1.17 21.77
CA ASN A 274 35.20 -2.00 20.59
C ASN A 274 33.79 -2.61 20.62
N ASN A 275 33.31 -3.05 21.79
CA ASN A 275 31.95 -3.56 21.94
C ASN A 275 30.90 -2.45 21.74
N ARG A 276 31.15 -1.25 22.26
CA ARG A 276 30.29 -0.07 22.04
C ARG A 276 30.24 0.33 20.56
N ILE A 277 31.38 0.31 19.86
CA ILE A 277 31.44 0.55 18.41
C ILE A 277 30.57 -0.48 17.67
N ARG A 278 30.70 -1.78 17.99
CA ARG A 278 29.86 -2.82 17.36
C ARG A 278 28.37 -2.64 17.65
N ALA A 279 28.02 -2.29 18.89
CA ALA A 279 26.65 -1.99 19.28
C ALA A 279 26.10 -0.79 18.49
N LEU A 280 26.84 0.32 18.42
CA LEU A 280 26.43 1.49 17.66
C LEU A 280 26.34 1.18 16.14
N GLN A 281 27.25 0.38 15.59
CA GLN A 281 27.15 -0.06 14.19
C GLN A 281 25.87 -0.87 13.94
N PHE A 282 25.50 -1.74 14.88
CA PHE A 282 24.23 -2.47 14.85
C PHE A 282 23.04 -1.51 14.89
N VAL A 283 23.05 -0.56 15.82
CA VAL A 283 22.00 0.47 15.99
C VAL A 283 21.82 1.29 14.71
N PHE A 284 22.87 1.89 14.17
CA PHE A 284 22.80 2.71 12.96
C PHE A 284 22.36 1.90 11.75
N ARG A 285 22.77 0.62 11.63
CA ARG A 285 22.26 -0.27 10.57
C ARG A 285 20.78 -0.54 10.75
N ARG A 286 20.31 -0.78 11.98
CA ARG A 286 18.90 -1.06 12.26
C ARG A 286 18.01 0.15 12.01
N LEU A 287 18.44 1.35 12.41
CA LEU A 287 17.75 2.60 12.13
C LEU A 287 17.70 2.93 10.63
N ARG A 288 18.81 2.71 9.89
CA ARG A 288 18.82 2.86 8.41
C ARG A 288 17.89 1.87 7.71
N ARG A 289 17.87 0.61 8.15
CA ARG A 289 16.96 -0.41 7.61
C ARG A 289 15.49 -0.10 7.90
N ALA A 290 15.21 0.55 9.02
CA ALA A 290 13.87 1.00 9.37
C ALA A 290 13.44 2.28 8.62
N GLY A 291 14.35 2.93 7.86
CA GLY A 291 14.05 4.17 7.15
C GLY A 291 14.09 5.43 8.03
N LEU A 292 14.71 5.37 9.22
CA LEU A 292 14.84 6.51 10.14
C LEU A 292 16.13 7.29 9.94
N LEU A 293 17.19 6.65 9.45
CA LEU A 293 18.47 7.31 9.19
C LEU A 293 18.85 7.19 7.73
N PHE A 294 19.50 8.23 7.21
CA PHE A 294 20.21 8.22 5.93
C PHE A 294 21.66 8.64 6.14
N LEU A 295 22.59 7.94 5.48
CA LEU A 295 24.00 8.33 5.44
C LEU A 295 24.17 9.30 4.27
N GLU A 296 24.33 10.58 4.58
CA GLU A 296 24.46 11.66 3.59
C GLU A 296 25.87 11.74 3.01
N ASP A 297 26.89 11.57 3.86
CA ASP A 297 28.30 11.60 3.46
C ASP A 297 29.09 10.50 4.18
N ASP A 298 29.61 9.54 3.40
CA ASP A 298 30.43 8.43 3.88
C ASP A 298 31.82 8.89 4.37
N GLN A 299 32.37 9.97 3.79
CA GLN A 299 33.68 10.49 4.17
C GLN A 299 33.63 11.27 5.49
N ALA A 300 32.57 12.07 5.67
CA ALA A 300 32.33 12.82 6.91
C ALA A 300 31.57 12.01 7.97
N ASP A 301 31.16 10.76 7.65
CA ASP A 301 30.30 9.91 8.49
C ASP A 301 29.07 10.67 9.00
N ARG A 302 28.42 11.38 8.08
CA ARG A 302 27.31 12.27 8.39
C ARG A 302 26.00 11.56 8.12
N HIS A 303 25.22 11.35 9.18
CA HIS A 303 23.90 10.74 9.13
C HIS A 303 22.84 11.80 9.40
N ILE A 304 21.69 11.68 8.75
CA ILE A 304 20.54 12.55 8.97
C ILE A 304 19.34 11.74 9.46
N LEU A 305 18.58 12.31 10.39
CA LEU A 305 17.30 11.76 10.83
C LEU A 305 16.22 12.08 9.79
N LEU A 306 15.69 11.03 9.16
CA LEU A 306 14.53 11.11 8.30
C LEU A 306 13.29 11.20 9.19
N SER A 307 12.74 12.41 9.34
CA SER A 307 11.48 12.64 10.04
C SER A 307 10.42 13.17 9.09
N PHE A 308 9.15 12.98 9.46
CA PHE A 308 8.04 13.48 8.67
C PHE A 308 8.13 15.00 8.48
N GLU A 309 8.19 15.77 9.57
CA GLU A 309 8.12 17.24 9.52
C GLU A 309 9.34 17.89 8.87
N ALA A 310 10.56 17.39 9.12
CA ALA A 310 11.77 18.03 8.64
C ALA A 310 12.19 17.57 7.22
N VAL A 311 11.87 16.34 6.82
CA VAL A 311 12.42 15.74 5.59
C VAL A 311 11.34 15.31 4.59
N LEU A 312 10.43 14.42 5.00
CA LEU A 312 9.49 13.83 4.03
C LEU A 312 8.40 14.82 3.61
N LYS A 313 7.84 15.59 4.55
CA LYS A 313 6.84 16.62 4.28
C LYS A 313 7.29 17.66 3.25
N PRO A 314 8.46 18.32 3.39
CA PRO A 314 8.91 19.27 2.37
C PRO A 314 9.18 18.59 1.03
N ALA A 315 9.68 17.35 1.00
CA ALA A 315 9.88 16.61 -0.24
C ALA A 315 8.55 16.29 -0.96
N LEU A 316 7.52 15.83 -0.22
CA LEU A 316 6.19 15.57 -0.77
C LEU A 316 5.54 16.85 -1.30
N LEU A 317 5.64 17.95 -0.55
CA LEU A 317 5.11 19.24 -1.00
C LEU A 317 5.88 19.77 -2.21
N GLN A 318 7.21 19.62 -2.27
CA GLN A 318 7.98 20.03 -3.45
C GLN A 318 7.56 19.20 -4.68
N LEU A 319 7.46 17.88 -4.52
CA LEU A 319 7.01 16.99 -5.60
C LEU A 319 5.65 17.40 -6.14
N LEU A 320 4.67 17.66 -5.28
CA LEU A 320 3.33 18.06 -5.72
C LEU A 320 3.29 19.48 -6.31
N ARG A 321 4.23 20.38 -5.96
CA ARG A 321 4.38 21.69 -6.61
C ARG A 321 4.87 21.54 -8.04
N ASP A 322 5.81 20.64 -8.25
CA ASP A 322 6.41 20.39 -9.57
C ASP A 322 5.43 19.72 -10.54
N TYR A 323 4.35 19.11 -10.02
CA TYR A 323 3.32 18.44 -10.80
C TYR A 323 1.91 18.98 -10.48
N PRO A 324 1.51 20.14 -11.03
CA PRO A 324 0.23 20.78 -10.74
C PRO A 324 -0.99 19.98 -11.23
N GLN A 325 -0.80 19.01 -12.13
CA GLN A 325 -1.85 18.08 -12.58
C GLN A 325 -2.20 17.01 -11.53
N GLY A 326 -1.48 17.00 -10.41
CA GLY A 326 -1.64 16.03 -9.34
C GLY A 326 -0.97 14.71 -9.64
N ARG A 327 -0.83 13.88 -8.60
CA ARG A 327 -0.18 12.56 -8.66
C ARG A 327 -0.95 11.53 -7.85
N SER A 328 -0.95 10.30 -8.33
CA SER A 328 -1.46 9.14 -7.59
C SER A 328 -0.48 8.67 -6.50
N ILE A 329 -0.94 7.83 -5.57
CA ILE A 329 -0.07 7.25 -4.52
C ILE A 329 1.11 6.48 -5.13
N PRO A 330 0.93 5.60 -6.14
CA PRO A 330 2.05 4.87 -6.73
C PRO A 330 3.08 5.78 -7.39
N GLU A 331 2.64 6.83 -8.08
CA GLU A 331 3.55 7.81 -8.69
C GLU A 331 4.34 8.61 -7.66
N ILE A 332 3.69 9.02 -6.56
CA ILE A 332 4.34 9.71 -5.44
C ILE A 332 5.37 8.79 -4.80
N ALA A 333 4.97 7.56 -4.46
CA ALA A 333 5.86 6.58 -3.86
C ALA A 333 7.06 6.30 -4.78
N GLY A 334 6.83 6.10 -6.08
CA GLY A 334 7.91 5.90 -7.05
C GLY A 334 8.87 7.08 -7.11
N ALA A 335 8.36 8.32 -7.18
CA ALA A 335 9.19 9.52 -7.24
C ALA A 335 10.00 9.76 -5.94
N ILE A 336 9.43 9.41 -4.78
CA ILE A 336 10.12 9.51 -3.49
C ILE A 336 11.18 8.43 -3.37
N LEU A 337 10.86 7.16 -3.65
CA LEU A 337 11.76 6.02 -3.49
C LEU A 337 12.94 6.01 -4.47
N ILE A 338 12.86 6.75 -5.59
CA ILE A 338 13.99 6.98 -6.50
C ILE A 338 15.10 7.79 -5.82
N GLN A 339 14.77 8.65 -4.85
CA GLN A 339 15.75 9.46 -4.15
C GLN A 339 16.51 8.60 -3.13
N ASP A 340 17.85 8.69 -3.14
CA ASP A 340 18.72 7.85 -2.32
C ASP A 340 18.38 7.91 -0.82
N GLN A 341 17.99 9.10 -0.35
CA GLN A 341 17.63 9.33 1.04
C GLN A 341 16.36 8.60 1.51
N PHE A 342 15.47 8.20 0.60
CA PHE A 342 14.18 7.62 0.94
C PHE A 342 14.05 6.14 0.56
N LYS A 343 15.10 5.51 0.03
CA LYS A 343 15.09 4.11 -0.45
C LYS A 343 14.58 3.09 0.58
N CYS A 344 14.82 3.35 1.87
CA CYS A 344 14.41 2.47 2.96
C CYS A 344 13.13 2.91 3.67
N ILE A 345 12.47 4.00 3.24
CA ILE A 345 11.23 4.44 3.89
C ILE A 345 10.11 3.43 3.59
N PRO A 346 9.40 2.95 4.63
CA PRO A 346 8.23 2.10 4.43
C PRO A 346 7.14 2.79 3.61
N LEU A 347 6.55 2.08 2.65
CA LEU A 347 5.48 2.63 1.79
C LEU A 347 4.30 3.18 2.60
N HIS A 348 3.90 2.48 3.66
CA HIS A 348 2.79 2.91 4.52
C HIS A 348 3.08 4.24 5.24
N TRP A 349 4.35 4.61 5.49
CA TRP A 349 4.68 5.94 6.01
C TRP A 349 4.42 7.05 4.99
N ILE A 350 4.64 6.79 3.70
CA ILE A 350 4.32 7.75 2.63
C ILE A 350 2.81 7.97 2.58
N GLU A 351 2.02 6.89 2.64
CA GLU A 351 0.55 6.98 2.64
C GLU A 351 0.02 7.71 3.87
N THR A 352 0.48 7.34 5.07
CA THR A 352 0.10 8.03 6.32
C THR A 352 0.51 9.51 6.28
N SER A 353 1.68 9.83 5.72
CA SER A 353 2.12 11.21 5.51
C SER A 353 1.17 11.99 4.61
N LEU A 354 0.70 11.40 3.50
CA LEU A 354 -0.32 12.03 2.64
C LEU A 354 -1.62 12.25 3.42
N GLY A 355 -2.03 11.31 4.28
CA GLY A 355 -3.16 11.45 5.20
C GLY A 355 -3.02 12.66 6.13
N HIS A 356 -1.86 12.82 6.77
CA HIS A 356 -1.55 13.99 7.60
C HIS A 356 -1.60 15.30 6.79
N LEU A 357 -1.08 15.31 5.56
CA LEU A 357 -1.12 16.50 4.71
C LEU A 357 -2.54 16.89 4.31
N VAL A 358 -3.39 15.91 3.99
CA VAL A 358 -4.82 16.13 3.70
C VAL A 358 -5.56 16.63 4.95
N ALA A 359 -5.35 16.00 6.10
CA ALA A 359 -5.95 16.43 7.36
C ALA A 359 -5.54 17.87 7.74
N SER A 360 -4.28 18.23 7.49
CA SER A 360 -3.74 19.58 7.71
C SER A 360 -4.13 20.61 6.63
N GLN A 361 -4.90 20.22 5.61
CA GLN A 361 -5.36 21.09 4.52
C GLN A 361 -4.22 21.67 3.65
N LEU A 362 -3.04 21.03 3.64
CA LEU A 362 -1.91 21.42 2.77
C LEU A 362 -2.01 20.79 1.37
N VAL A 363 -2.66 19.63 1.30
CA VAL A 363 -2.88 18.87 0.07
C VAL A 363 -4.37 18.52 0.00
N VAL A 364 -4.93 18.46 -1.21
CA VAL A 364 -6.29 18.02 -1.47
C VAL A 364 -6.22 16.78 -2.36
N GLN A 365 -7.00 15.76 -2.02
CA GLN A 365 -7.21 14.63 -2.91
C GLN A 365 -8.54 14.81 -3.65
N ARG A 366 -8.51 14.74 -4.99
CA ARG A 366 -9.76 14.73 -5.76
C ARG A 366 -10.38 13.35 -5.69
N GLU A 367 -11.67 13.30 -5.42
CA GLU A 367 -12.41 12.06 -5.31
C GLU A 367 -12.39 11.27 -6.62
N GLU A 368 -12.79 11.88 -7.73
CA GLU A 368 -12.92 11.19 -9.03
C GLU A 368 -11.63 10.55 -9.52
N SER A 369 -10.52 11.29 -9.47
CA SER A 369 -9.23 10.84 -10.01
C SER A 369 -8.29 10.22 -8.97
N GLN A 370 -8.58 10.39 -7.68
CA GLN A 370 -7.74 10.00 -6.54
C GLN A 370 -6.35 10.64 -6.51
N LEU A 371 -6.13 11.63 -7.38
CA LEU A 371 -4.88 12.39 -7.46
C LEU A 371 -4.78 13.39 -6.32
N PHE A 372 -3.56 13.57 -5.82
CA PHE A 372 -3.21 14.55 -4.79
C PHE A 372 -2.70 15.83 -5.43
N PHE A 373 -3.14 16.97 -4.90
CA PHE A 373 -2.83 18.31 -5.38
C PHE A 373 -2.42 19.20 -4.22
N ILE A 374 -1.53 20.15 -4.46
CA ILE A 374 -1.35 21.25 -3.51
C ILE A 374 -2.53 22.20 -3.59
N LYS A 375 -2.95 22.65 -2.42
CA LYS A 375 -4.04 23.61 -2.26
C LYS A 375 -3.66 24.99 -2.79
#